data_AF-A0A4R6UCP4-F1
#
_entry.id   AF-A0A4R6UCP4-F1
#
_cell.length_a   1.000
_cell.length_b   1.000
_cell.length_c   1.000
_cell.angle_alpha   90.00
_cell.angle_beta   90.00
_cell.angle_gamma   90.00
#
_symmetry.space_group_name_H-M   'P 1'
#
loop_
_entity.id
_entity.type
_entity.pdbx_description
1 polymer ?
#
loop_
_entity_poly.entity_id
_entity_poly.type
_entity_poly.pdbx_seq_one_letter_code
_entity_poly.pdbx_strand_id
1 'polypeptide(L)' 'MSHAPQHEQHQEEVDPAEAIVDVIPWVLPLAGALLIFLLAFIAVTMA' A
#
# COMPACT_ATOMS: atom_id res chain seq x y z
N MET A 1 -31.80 -8.45 -36.19
CA MET A 1 -30.39 -8.03 -36.12
C MET A 1 -29.92 -8.31 -34.71
N SER A 2 -29.19 -9.40 -34.54
CA SER A 2 -28.67 -9.92 -33.27
C SER A 2 -27.59 -8.98 -32.72
N HIS A 3 -27.83 -8.41 -31.53
CA HIS A 3 -26.78 -7.71 -30.79
C HIS A 3 -25.90 -8.78 -30.12
N ALA A 4 -24.65 -8.92 -30.58
CA ALA A 4 -23.65 -9.73 -29.88
C ALA A 4 -23.11 -8.91 -28.70
N PRO A 5 -22.94 -9.49 -27.50
CA PRO A 5 -22.26 -8.81 -26.42
C PRO A 5 -20.79 -8.68 -26.81
N GLN A 6 -20.39 -7.46 -27.15
CA GLN A 6 -18.98 -7.11 -27.23
C GLN A 6 -18.49 -7.15 -25.78
N HIS A 7 -17.69 -8.16 -25.43
CA HIS A 7 -16.93 -8.14 -24.19
C HIS A 7 -15.94 -6.99 -24.30
N GLU A 8 -16.37 -5.79 -23.88
CA GLU A 8 -15.46 -4.70 -23.62
C GLU A 8 -14.48 -5.23 -22.58
N GLN A 9 -13.22 -5.34 -23.00
CA GLN A 9 -12.11 -5.70 -22.15
C GLN A 9 -11.95 -4.52 -21.17
N HIS A 10 -12.74 -4.54 -20.10
CA HIS A 10 -12.69 -3.56 -19.03
C HIS A 10 -11.29 -3.71 -18.41
N GLN A 11 -10.38 -2.85 -18.84
CA GLN A 11 -9.10 -2.69 -18.20
C GLN A 11 -9.44 -2.04 -16.86
N GLU A 12 -9.74 -2.87 -15.85
CA GLU A 12 -10.05 -2.43 -14.50
C GLU A 12 -8.95 -1.49 -14.06
N GLU A 13 -9.31 -0.22 -13.93
CA GLU A 13 -8.41 0.81 -13.42
C GLU A 13 -8.09 0.39 -11.98
N VAL A 14 -6.83 0.02 -11.74
CA VAL A 14 -6.39 -0.46 -10.43
C VAL A 14 -6.52 0.69 -9.45
N ASP A 15 -7.52 0.63 -8.55
CA ASP A 15 -7.67 1.59 -7.46
C ASP A 15 -6.47 1.46 -6.51
N PRO A 16 -5.60 2.49 -6.42
CA PRO A 16 -4.43 2.44 -5.54
C PRO A 16 -4.81 2.27 -4.07
N ALA A 17 -6.00 2.71 -3.66
CA ALA A 17 -6.48 2.56 -2.30
C ALA A 17 -6.80 1.10 -1.97
N GLU A 18 -7.47 0.37 -2.87
CA GLU A 18 -7.78 -1.05 -2.66
C GLU A 18 -6.51 -1.91 -2.76
N ALA A 19 -5.62 -1.58 -3.68
CA ALA A 19 -4.37 -2.31 -3.89
C ALA A 19 -3.40 -2.30 -2.68
N ILE A 20 -3.50 -1.30 -1.80
CA ILE A 20 -2.61 -1.19 -0.63
C ILE A 20 -3.17 -1.90 0.61
N VAL A 21 -4.47 -2.22 0.67
CA VAL A 21 -5.13 -2.77 1.87
C VAL A 21 -4.48 -4.06 2.35
N ASP A 22 -4.14 -4.96 1.42
CA ASP A 22 -3.53 -6.26 1.73
C ASP A 22 -2.15 -6.14 2.39
N VAL A 23 -1.43 -5.03 2.15
CA VAL A 23 -0.09 -4.80 2.71
C VAL A 23 -0.12 -3.93 3.97
N ILE A 24 -1.25 -3.33 4.34
CA ILE A 24 -1.42 -2.53 5.58
C ILE A 24 -0.90 -3.27 6.83
N PRO A 25 -1.22 -4.57 7.05
CA PRO A 25 -0.75 -5.29 8.23
C PRO A 25 0.77 -5.39 8.34
N TRP A 26 1.49 -5.29 7.23
CA TRP A 26 2.95 -5.36 7.17
C TRP A 26 3.61 -3.99 7.15
N VAL A 27 3.01 -3.02 6.45
CA VAL A 27 3.58 -1.68 6.33
C VAL A 27 3.54 -0.93 7.66
N LEU A 28 2.48 -1.08 8.47
CA LEU A 28 2.38 -0.41 9.77
C LEU A 28 3.50 -0.85 10.74
N PRO A 29 3.73 -2.17 10.96
CA PRO A 29 4.84 -2.63 11.79
C PRO A 29 6.20 -2.19 11.27
N LEU A 30 6.46 -2.27 9.96
CA LEU A 30 7.74 -1.86 9.38
C LEU A 30 7.99 -0.36 9.53
N ALA A 31 7.00 0.47 9.20
CA ALA A 31 7.08 1.91 9.36
C ALA A 31 7.26 2.28 10.83
N GLY A 32 6.49 1.67 11.74
CA GLY A 32 6.61 1.88 13.18
C GLY A 32 8.00 1.51 13.70
N ALA A 33 8.56 0.38 13.27
CA ALA A 33 9.91 -0.05 13.64
C ALA A 33 10.97 0.92 13.14
N LEU A 34 10.86 1.40 11.90
CA LEU A 34 11.75 2.43 11.34
C LEU A 34 11.69 3.73 12.14
N LEU A 35 10.48 4.20 12.48
CA LEU A 35 10.30 5.41 13.29
C LEU A 35 10.90 5.25 14.69
N ILE A 36 10.63 4.13 15.38
CA ILE A 36 11.20 3.85 16.71
C ILE A 36 12.73 3.79 16.64
N PHE A 37 13.28 3.08 15.66
CA PHE A 37 14.72 2.98 15.45
C PHE A 37 15.35 4.35 15.23
N LEU A 38 14.75 5.17 14.36
CA LEU A 38 15.22 6.52 14.10
C LEU A 38 15.18 7.38 15.37
N LEU A 39 14.09 7.34 16.13
CA LEU A 39 13.96 8.06 17.39
C LEU A 39 15.00 7.60 18.42
N ALA A 40 15.20 6.29 18.56
CA ALA A 40 16.20 5.72 19.46
C ALA A 40 17.63 6.10 19.04
N PHE A 41 17.94 6.08 17.75
CA PHE A 41 19.23 6.51 17.22
C PHE A 41 19.50 7.97 17.58
N ILE A 42 18.54 8.86 17.31
CA ILE A 42 18.65 10.28 17.67
C ILE A 42 18.90 10.44 19.18
N ALA A 43 18.15 9.70 20.01
CA ALA A 43 18.31 9.74 21.47
C ALA A 43 19.71 9.32 21.93
N VAL A 44 20.33 8.32 21.31
CA VAL A 44 21.71 7.90 21.61
C VAL A 44 22.73 8.95 21.17
N THR A 45 22.53 9.56 20.00
CA THR A 45 23.52 10.47 19.39
C THR A 45 23.54 11.88 19.96
N MET A 46 22.47 12.30 20.67
CA MET A 46 22.34 13.63 21.27
C MET A 46 22.86 13.70 22.73
N ALA A 47 23.38 12.59 23.27
CA ALA A 47 23.95 12.50 24.61
C ALA A 47 25.35 13.13 24.70
#